data_AF-A0A3D1AQH9-F1
#
_entry.id   AF-A0A3D1AQH9-F1
#
_cell.length_a   1.000
_cell.length_b   1.000
_cell.length_c   1.000
_cell.angle_alpha   90.00
_cell.angle_beta   90.00
_cell.angle_gamma   90.00
#
_symmetry.space_group_name_H-M   'P 1'
#
loop_
_entity.id
_entity.type
_entity.pdbx_description
1 polymer ?
#
loop_
_entity_poly.entity_id
_entity_poly.type
_entity_poly.pdbx_seq_one_letter_code
_entity_poly.pdbx_strand_id
1 'polypeptide(L)'
;RVATAAVSVIFGPIAVKLMAAAIMISTFGCTNGLILAGARVYYTMARDRLFFRRAAELNPRTQAPVFALVIQGVWATLLTLSGRYGDLLDYVIFAVLLFYILTIAGLFRLRRTRPDLDRPYRAFGYPVLPAFYILAAGIIEILLLFYKPNFTFPGLGIVLLGVPVYYIWRKKEGSPA
;
A
#
# COMPACT_ATOMS: atom_id res chain seq x y z
N ARG A 1 14.36 -13.68 -11.00
CA ARG A 1 14.99 -14.78 -11.79
C ARG A 1 15.13 -14.45 -13.27
N VAL A 2 14.20 -13.70 -13.88
CA VAL A 2 14.26 -13.33 -15.31
C VAL A 2 15.47 -12.42 -15.63
N ALA A 3 15.74 -11.40 -14.82
CA ALA A 3 16.84 -10.46 -15.05
C ALA A 3 18.24 -11.12 -15.01
N THR A 4 18.49 -12.00 -14.04
CA THR A 4 19.77 -12.73 -13.91
C THR A 4 19.98 -13.75 -15.04
N ALA A 5 18.89 -14.39 -15.51
CA ALA A 5 18.94 -15.31 -16.63
C ALA A 5 19.26 -14.57 -17.95
N ALA A 6 18.63 -13.41 -18.19
CA ALA A 6 18.91 -12.60 -19.37
C ALA A 6 20.37 -12.12 -19.42
N VAL A 7 20.92 -11.66 -18.28
CA VAL A 7 22.32 -11.20 -18.19
C VAL A 7 23.33 -12.35 -18.35
N SER A 8 22.99 -13.55 -17.88
CA SER A 8 23.87 -14.73 -18.02
C SER A 8 24.10 -15.13 -19.48
N VAL A 9 23.11 -14.93 -20.34
CA VAL A 9 23.17 -15.23 -21.78
C VAL A 9 23.99 -14.19 -22.53
N ILE A 10 24.03 -12.94 -22.07
CA ILE A 10 24.62 -11.82 -22.82
C ILE A 10 26.05 -11.49 -22.36
N PHE A 11 26.37 -11.57 -21.07
CA PHE A 11 27.63 -11.02 -20.51
C PHE A 11 28.45 -12.00 -19.66
N GLY A 12 28.05 -13.27 -19.58
CA GLY A 12 28.79 -14.31 -18.86
C GLY A 12 28.70 -14.25 -17.33
N PRO A 13 29.42 -15.13 -16.60
CA PRO A 13 29.19 -15.38 -15.16
C PRO A 13 29.55 -14.21 -14.23
N ILE A 14 30.50 -13.37 -14.61
CA ILE A 14 30.96 -12.23 -13.81
C ILE A 14 29.90 -11.12 -13.79
N ALA A 15 29.26 -10.85 -14.93
CA ALA A 15 28.20 -9.86 -15.03
C ALA A 15 26.96 -10.24 -14.21
N VAL A 16 26.66 -11.53 -14.08
CA VAL A 16 25.58 -12.02 -13.21
C VAL A 16 25.84 -11.67 -11.74
N LYS A 17 27.09 -11.80 -11.26
CA LYS A 17 27.45 -11.45 -9.88
C LYS A 17 27.34 -9.94 -9.62
N LEU A 18 27.83 -9.12 -10.54
CA LEU A 18 27.70 -7.64 -10.45
C LEU A 18 26.24 -7.20 -10.47
N MET A 19 25.43 -7.76 -11.38
CA MET A 19 24.00 -7.45 -11.46
C MET A 19 23.26 -7.89 -10.19
N ALA A 20 23.58 -9.06 -9.66
CA ALA A 20 23.02 -9.53 -8.39
C ALA A 20 23.35 -8.56 -7.24
N ALA A 21 24.60 -8.08 -7.16
CA ALA A 21 24.99 -7.09 -6.16
C ALA A 21 24.21 -5.77 -6.32
N ALA A 22 24.06 -5.27 -7.54
CA ALA A 22 23.28 -4.05 -7.81
C ALA A 22 21.79 -4.21 -7.44
N ILE A 23 21.18 -5.34 -7.78
CA ILE A 23 19.79 -5.65 -7.41
C ILE A 23 19.65 -5.74 -5.89
N MET A 24 20.61 -6.34 -5.18
CA MET A 24 20.58 -6.43 -3.72
C MET A 24 20.65 -5.03 -3.09
N ILE A 25 21.56 -4.17 -3.54
CA ILE A 25 21.68 -2.78 -3.03
C ILE A 25 20.40 -1.98 -3.29
N SER A 26 19.85 -2.07 -4.51
CA SER A 26 18.60 -1.38 -4.88
C SER A 26 17.40 -1.86 -4.04
N THR A 27 17.25 -3.17 -3.89
CA THR A 27 16.16 -3.77 -3.09
C THR A 27 16.29 -3.38 -1.62
N PHE A 28 17.52 -3.39 -1.08
CA PHE A 28 17.79 -2.96 0.29
C PHE A 28 17.43 -1.49 0.51
N GLY A 29 17.84 -0.60 -0.41
CA GLY A 29 17.50 0.81 -0.36
C GLY A 29 16.00 1.08 -0.42
N CYS A 30 15.30 0.42 -1.34
CA CYS A 30 13.84 0.51 -1.47
C CYS A 30 13.11 0.04 -0.20
N THR A 31 13.55 -1.09 0.37
CA THR A 31 12.97 -1.65 1.60
C THR A 31 13.14 -0.69 2.78
N ASN A 32 14.33 -0.10 2.95
CA ASN A 32 14.57 0.90 3.98
C ASN A 32 13.64 2.13 3.82
N GLY A 33 13.47 2.61 2.59
CA GLY A 33 12.54 3.70 2.28
C GLY A 33 11.09 3.36 2.63
N LEU A 34 10.62 2.16 2.28
CA LEU A 34 9.28 1.69 2.58
C LEU A 34 9.04 1.50 4.09
N ILE A 35 10.07 1.09 4.85
CA ILE A 35 9.98 0.97 6.31
C ILE A 35 9.75 2.35 6.94
N LEU A 36 10.54 3.35 6.53
CA LEU A 36 10.40 4.71 7.06
C LEU A 36 9.08 5.36 6.65
N ALA A 37 8.61 5.14 5.42
CA ALA A 37 7.33 5.64 4.94
C ALA A 37 6.15 4.96 5.64
N GLY A 38 6.18 3.63 5.79
CA GLY A 38 5.13 2.86 6.46
C GLY A 38 4.94 3.27 7.92
N ALA A 39 6.03 3.50 8.65
CA ALA A 39 6.00 3.97 10.02
C ALA A 39 5.23 5.30 10.20
N ARG A 40 5.31 6.20 9.21
CA ARG A 40 4.56 7.48 9.23
C ARG A 40 3.06 7.27 9.07
N VAL A 41 2.64 6.32 8.25
CA VAL A 41 1.21 5.99 8.06
C VAL A 41 0.59 5.47 9.36
N TYR A 42 1.28 4.55 10.05
CA TYR A 42 0.82 4.06 11.36
C TYR A 42 0.79 5.17 12.42
N TYR A 43 1.78 6.07 12.40
CA TYR A 43 1.81 7.22 13.30
C TYR A 43 0.64 8.18 13.07
N THR A 44 0.32 8.53 11.81
CA THR A 44 -0.84 9.38 11.50
C THR A 44 -2.15 8.69 11.84
N MET A 45 -2.30 7.39 11.54
CA MET A 45 -3.48 6.61 11.93
C MET A 45 -3.65 6.53 13.46
N ALA A 46 -2.55 6.45 14.22
CA ALA A 46 -2.60 6.46 15.68
C ALA A 46 -2.95 7.85 16.25
N ARG A 47 -2.52 8.94 15.58
CA ARG A 47 -2.95 10.32 15.93
C ARG A 47 -4.42 10.58 15.63
N ASP A 48 -4.92 10.02 14.52
CA ASP A 48 -6.34 10.03 14.15
C ASP A 48 -7.16 9.06 15.00
N ARG A 49 -6.54 8.43 16.02
CA ARG A 49 -7.14 7.48 16.96
C ARG A 49 -7.82 6.30 16.27
N LEU A 50 -7.27 5.88 15.13
CA LEU A 50 -7.68 4.69 14.38
C LEU A 50 -6.72 3.51 14.58
N PHE A 51 -5.68 3.70 15.39
CA PHE A 51 -4.68 2.67 15.72
C PHE A 51 -4.14 2.85 17.15
N PHE A 52 -3.52 1.82 17.72
CA PHE A 52 -3.12 1.79 19.15
C PHE A 52 -2.40 3.08 19.56
N ARG A 53 -2.87 3.73 20.64
CA ARG A 53 -2.38 5.04 21.11
C ARG A 53 -0.86 5.07 21.33
N ARG A 54 -0.26 3.92 21.67
CA ARG A 54 1.20 3.73 21.80
C ARG A 54 1.97 3.83 20.47
N ALA A 55 1.33 3.62 19.33
CA ALA A 55 1.95 3.86 18.01
C ALA A 55 2.03 5.35 17.65
N ALA A 56 1.30 6.22 18.37
CA ALA A 56 1.42 7.68 18.27
C ALA A 56 2.53 8.24 19.17
N GLU A 57 3.14 7.43 20.03
CA GLU A 57 4.24 7.86 20.89
C GLU A 57 5.55 7.89 20.09
N LEU A 58 6.08 9.09 19.90
CA LEU A 58 7.39 9.31 19.32
C LEU A 58 8.44 9.13 20.41
N ASN A 59 9.51 8.38 20.11
CA ASN A 59 10.63 8.29 21.04
C ASN A 59 11.30 9.68 21.16
N PRO A 60 11.54 10.20 22.38
CA PRO A 60 12.10 11.54 22.59
C PRO A 60 13.44 11.79 21.88
N ARG A 61 14.28 10.75 21.73
CA ARG A 61 15.64 10.88 21.18
C ARG A 61 15.72 10.76 19.66
N THR A 62 14.91 9.88 19.07
CA THR A 62 14.96 9.58 17.63
C THR A 62 13.81 10.20 16.86
N GLN A 63 12.81 10.78 17.54
CA GLN A 63 11.59 11.33 16.93
C GLN A 63 10.95 10.35 15.92
N ALA A 64 11.11 9.05 16.19
CA ALA A 64 10.62 7.96 15.35
C ALA A 64 9.58 7.14 16.13
N PRO A 65 8.51 6.68 15.47
CA PRO A 65 7.49 5.83 16.09
C PRO A 65 8.01 4.39 16.19
N VAL A 66 8.82 4.12 17.22
CA VAL A 66 9.50 2.81 17.42
C VAL A 66 8.49 1.66 17.52
N PHE A 67 7.36 1.88 18.19
CA PHE A 67 6.33 0.85 18.34
C PHE A 67 5.67 0.48 16.99
N ALA A 68 5.45 1.46 16.11
CA ALA A 68 4.94 1.21 14.77
C ALA A 68 5.92 0.40 13.91
N LEU A 69 7.22 0.72 14.02
CA LEU A 69 8.29 -0.03 13.34
C LEU A 69 8.35 -1.49 13.79
N VAL A 70 8.22 -1.75 15.09
CA VAL A 70 8.21 -3.13 15.63
C VAL A 70 7.01 -3.91 15.13
N ILE A 71 5.80 -3.33 15.16
CA ILE A 71 4.60 -4.00 14.63
C ILE A 71 4.76 -4.31 13.14
N GLN A 72 5.20 -3.33 12.35
CA GLN A 72 5.44 -3.52 10.93
C GLN A 72 6.49 -4.61 10.67
N GLY A 73 7.56 -4.64 11.47
CA GLY A 73 8.60 -5.67 11.40
C GLY A 73 8.07 -7.07 11.69
N VAL A 74 7.36 -7.26 12.81
CA VAL A 74 6.76 -8.55 13.19
C VAL A 74 5.80 -9.04 12.10
N TRP A 75 4.93 -8.16 11.59
CA TRP A 75 3.98 -8.51 10.54
C TRP A 75 4.69 -8.88 9.23
N ALA A 76 5.72 -8.13 8.83
CA ALA A 76 6.53 -8.44 7.66
C ALA A 76 7.25 -9.79 7.78
N THR A 77 7.81 -10.11 8.96
CA THR A 77 8.44 -11.41 9.22
C THR A 77 7.41 -12.55 9.10
N LEU A 78 6.23 -12.41 9.71
CA LEU A 78 5.17 -13.41 9.60
C LEU A 78 4.74 -13.64 8.15
N LEU A 79 4.51 -12.57 7.39
CA LEU A 79 4.14 -12.68 5.97
C LEU A 79 5.24 -13.36 5.15
N THR A 80 6.51 -13.04 5.42
CA THR A 80 7.67 -13.63 4.74
C THR A 80 7.80 -15.14 5.01
N LEU A 81 7.40 -15.60 6.20
CA LEU A 81 7.41 -17.02 6.57
C LEU A 81 6.18 -17.78 6.04
N SER A 82 5.05 -17.10 5.85
CA SER A 82 3.76 -17.74 5.55
C SER A 82 3.49 -18.01 4.06
N GLY A 83 4.11 -17.25 3.13
CA GLY A 83 3.64 -17.21 1.75
C GLY A 83 4.75 -17.25 0.69
N ARG A 84 4.37 -17.65 -0.55
CA ARG A 84 5.21 -17.45 -1.73
C ARG A 84 5.13 -15.98 -2.15
N TYR A 85 6.26 -15.42 -2.59
CA TYR A 85 6.36 -14.01 -3.01
C TYR A 85 5.30 -13.59 -4.04
N GLY A 86 5.01 -14.46 -5.02
CA GLY A 86 3.99 -14.16 -6.04
C GLY A 86 2.60 -13.96 -5.45
N ASP A 87 2.23 -14.81 -4.50
CA ASP A 87 0.91 -14.78 -3.86
C ASP A 87 0.74 -13.52 -2.99
N LEU A 88 1.79 -13.12 -2.27
CA LEU A 88 1.83 -11.86 -1.50
C LEU A 88 1.71 -10.64 -2.42
N LEU A 89 2.38 -10.67 -3.56
CA LEU A 89 2.35 -9.60 -4.54
C LEU A 89 0.94 -9.44 -5.12
N ASP A 90 0.30 -10.55 -5.53
CA ASP A 90 -1.06 -10.50 -6.06
C ASP A 90 -2.06 -9.98 -5.03
N TYR A 91 -1.89 -10.37 -3.77
CA TYR A 91 -2.68 -9.87 -2.66
C TYR A 91 -2.57 -8.35 -2.48
N VAL A 92 -1.35 -7.82 -2.47
CA VAL A 92 -1.09 -6.39 -2.30
C VAL A 92 -1.58 -5.58 -3.50
N ILE A 93 -1.33 -6.04 -4.73
CA ILE A 93 -1.76 -5.34 -5.95
C ILE A 93 -3.27 -5.20 -5.98
N PHE A 94 -4.01 -6.25 -5.63
CA PHE A 94 -5.46 -6.19 -5.56
C PHE A 94 -5.93 -5.09 -4.59
N ALA A 95 -5.43 -5.09 -3.36
CA ALA A 95 -5.82 -4.10 -2.35
C ALA A 95 -5.45 -2.66 -2.79
N VAL A 96 -4.25 -2.46 -3.33
CA VAL A 96 -3.78 -1.14 -3.77
C VAL A 96 -4.61 -0.61 -4.95
N LEU A 97 -4.91 -1.46 -5.95
CA LEU A 97 -5.73 -1.06 -7.09
C LEU A 97 -7.14 -0.64 -6.67
N LEU A 98 -7.76 -1.40 -5.76
CA LEU A 98 -9.07 -1.06 -5.21
C LEU A 98 -9.03 0.32 -4.53
N PHE A 99 -8.03 0.59 -3.69
CA PHE A 99 -7.85 1.91 -3.06
C PHE A 99 -7.57 3.03 -4.07
N TYR A 100 -6.85 2.76 -5.15
CA TYR A 100 -6.64 3.72 -6.23
C TYR A 100 -7.94 4.06 -6.97
N ILE A 101 -8.77 3.06 -7.29
CA ILE A 101 -10.10 3.27 -7.87
C ILE A 101 -10.95 4.14 -6.95
N LEU A 102 -11.00 3.81 -5.65
CA LEU A 102 -11.74 4.60 -4.65
C LEU A 102 -11.22 6.03 -4.53
N THR A 103 -9.91 6.23 -4.54
CA THR A 103 -9.28 7.56 -4.45
C THR A 103 -9.65 8.42 -5.66
N ILE A 104 -9.61 7.85 -6.86
CA ILE A 104 -9.96 8.55 -8.09
C ILE A 104 -11.48 8.78 -8.18
N ALA A 105 -12.31 7.82 -7.76
CA ALA A 105 -13.74 8.04 -7.62
C ALA A 105 -14.05 9.18 -6.61
N GLY A 106 -13.26 9.26 -5.55
CA GLY A 106 -13.28 10.35 -4.58
C GLY A 106 -12.99 11.71 -5.22
N LEU A 107 -12.09 11.79 -6.21
CA LEU A 107 -11.86 13.00 -6.99
C LEU A 107 -13.14 13.46 -7.70
N PHE A 108 -13.86 12.56 -8.37
CA PHE A 108 -15.13 12.89 -9.03
C PHE A 108 -16.20 13.35 -8.03
N ARG A 109 -16.30 12.70 -6.87
CA ARG A 109 -17.21 13.12 -5.79
C ARG A 109 -16.84 14.50 -5.25
N LEU A 110 -15.56 14.74 -4.94
CA LEU A 110 -15.08 16.01 -4.41
C LEU A 110 -15.35 17.16 -5.39
N ARG A 111 -15.26 16.89 -6.70
CA ARG A 111 -15.63 17.88 -7.73
C ARG A 111 -17.11 18.26 -7.71
N ARG A 112 -18.00 17.33 -7.35
CA ARG A 112 -19.45 17.61 -7.19
C ARG A 112 -19.79 18.22 -5.83
N THR A 113 -19.14 17.78 -4.76
CA THR A 113 -19.50 18.21 -3.39
C THR A 113 -18.88 19.54 -2.99
N ARG A 114 -17.68 19.88 -3.49
CA ARG A 114 -17.01 21.16 -3.19
C ARG A 114 -16.46 21.79 -4.48
N PRO A 115 -17.34 22.36 -5.31
CA PRO A 115 -16.94 22.99 -6.57
C PRO A 115 -16.11 24.26 -6.36
N ASP A 116 -16.35 25.02 -5.29
CA ASP A 116 -15.80 26.37 -5.06
C ASP A 116 -14.41 26.41 -4.38
N LEU A 117 -13.80 25.24 -4.12
CA LEU A 117 -12.44 25.21 -3.58
C LEU A 117 -11.43 25.68 -4.62
N ASP A 118 -10.51 26.55 -4.22
CA ASP A 118 -9.38 26.92 -5.07
C ASP A 118 -8.51 25.69 -5.33
N ARG A 119 -8.20 25.45 -6.61
CA ARG A 119 -7.51 24.23 -7.08
C ARG A 119 -6.22 24.64 -7.79
N PRO A 120 -5.09 24.71 -7.06
CA PRO A 120 -3.79 25.03 -7.63
C PRO A 120 -3.35 24.06 -8.74
N TYR A 121 -3.84 22.81 -8.68
CA TYR A 121 -3.60 21.80 -9.71
C TYR A 121 -4.91 21.20 -10.20
N ARG A 122 -5.10 21.17 -11.52
CA ARG A 122 -6.21 20.51 -12.20
C ARG A 122 -5.66 19.30 -12.95
N ALA A 123 -6.21 18.12 -12.69
CA ALA A 123 -5.81 16.90 -13.39
C ALA A 123 -5.92 17.09 -14.92
N PHE A 124 -4.80 16.93 -15.61
CA PHE A 124 -4.70 17.08 -17.07
C PHE A 124 -5.59 16.04 -17.76
N GLY A 125 -6.41 16.48 -18.72
CA GLY A 125 -7.36 15.61 -19.44
C GLY A 125 -8.50 15.06 -18.59
N TYR A 126 -8.82 15.70 -17.45
CA TYR A 126 -10.07 15.44 -16.73
C TYR A 126 -11.27 15.85 -17.60
N PRO A 127 -12.35 15.04 -17.69
CA PRO A 127 -12.64 13.82 -16.91
C PRO A 127 -12.20 12.50 -17.56
N VAL A 128 -11.69 12.52 -18.79
CA VAL A 128 -11.49 11.30 -19.61
C VAL A 128 -10.37 10.42 -19.06
N LEU A 129 -9.21 10.99 -18.74
CA LEU A 129 -8.06 10.23 -18.23
C LEU A 129 -8.36 9.50 -16.91
N PRO A 130 -8.92 10.16 -15.88
CA PRO A 130 -9.28 9.48 -14.63
C PRO A 130 -10.38 8.42 -14.82
N ALA A 131 -11.35 8.64 -15.72
CA ALA A 131 -12.37 7.64 -16.03
C ALA A 131 -11.79 6.41 -16.73
N PHE A 132 -10.88 6.61 -17.70
CA PHE A 132 -10.16 5.54 -18.36
C PHE A 132 -9.31 4.72 -17.36
N TYR A 133 -8.67 5.40 -16.40
CA TYR A 133 -7.93 4.70 -15.35
C TYR A 133 -8.84 3.81 -14.50
N ILE A 134 -10.01 4.32 -14.07
CA ILE A 134 -10.98 3.51 -13.31
C ILE A 134 -11.42 2.29 -14.12
N LEU A 135 -11.69 2.46 -15.42
CA LEU A 135 -12.06 1.35 -16.29
C LEU A 135 -10.93 0.32 -16.43
N ALA A 136 -9.72 0.76 -16.72
CA ALA A 136 -8.56 -0.12 -16.87
C ALA A 136 -8.24 -0.86 -15.57
N ALA A 137 -8.20 -0.15 -14.44
CA ALA A 137 -7.97 -0.73 -13.12
C ALA A 137 -9.09 -1.72 -12.74
N GLY A 138 -10.35 -1.38 -13.02
CA GLY A 138 -11.49 -2.27 -12.79
C GLY A 138 -11.44 -3.54 -13.64
N ILE A 139 -11.01 -3.44 -14.91
CA ILE A 139 -10.80 -4.63 -15.76
C ILE A 139 -9.71 -5.53 -15.16
N ILE A 140 -8.59 -4.94 -14.71
CA ILE A 140 -7.50 -5.70 -14.06
C ILE A 140 -8.00 -6.37 -12.78
N GLU A 141 -8.81 -5.67 -11.99
CA GLU A 141 -9.39 -6.18 -10.75
C GLU A 141 -10.36 -7.36 -11.01
N ILE A 142 -11.20 -7.25 -12.05
CA ILE A 142 -12.08 -8.33 -12.50
C ILE A 142 -11.25 -9.54 -12.99
N LEU A 143 -10.20 -9.29 -13.78
CA LEU A 143 -9.29 -10.35 -14.23
C LEU A 143 -8.63 -11.05 -13.04
N LEU A 144 -8.15 -10.31 -12.04
CA LEU A 144 -7.60 -10.88 -10.81
C LEU A 144 -8.63 -11.76 -10.08
N LEU A 145 -9.89 -11.34 -10.03
CA LEU A 145 -10.98 -12.10 -9.40
C LEU A 145 -11.23 -13.44 -10.11
N PHE A 146 -11.18 -13.47 -11.45
CA PHE A 146 -11.38 -14.70 -12.23
C PHE A 146 -10.16 -15.63 -12.21
N TYR A 147 -8.95 -15.08 -12.33
CA TYR A 147 -7.73 -15.89 -12.46
C TYR A 147 -7.14 -16.33 -11.12
N LYS A 148 -7.38 -15.58 -10.03
CA LYS A 148 -6.80 -15.85 -8.70
C LYS A 148 -7.80 -15.63 -7.55
N PRO A 149 -8.98 -16.28 -7.58
CA PRO A 149 -10.04 -16.07 -6.59
C PRO A 149 -9.58 -16.30 -5.14
N ASN A 150 -8.66 -17.23 -4.92
CA ASN A 150 -8.12 -17.55 -3.59
C ASN A 150 -7.41 -16.38 -2.90
N PHE A 151 -6.89 -15.40 -3.66
CA PHE A 151 -6.19 -14.24 -3.12
C PHE A 151 -7.05 -12.97 -3.14
N THR A 152 -8.06 -12.93 -4.00
CA THR A 152 -8.97 -11.79 -4.14
C THR A 152 -10.00 -11.71 -3.00
N PHE A 153 -10.61 -12.85 -2.62
CA PHE A 153 -11.59 -12.86 -1.52
C PHE A 153 -11.02 -12.40 -0.17
N PRO A 154 -9.81 -12.81 0.26
CA PRO A 154 -9.20 -12.28 1.47
C PRO A 154 -8.83 -10.79 1.35
N GLY A 155 -8.49 -10.30 0.15
CA GLY A 155 -8.19 -8.89 -0.10
C GLY A 155 -9.43 -8.01 0.10
N LEU A 156 -10.54 -8.42 -0.52
CA LEU A 156 -11.85 -7.81 -0.36
C LEU A 156 -12.35 -7.90 1.08
N GLY A 157 -12.09 -9.04 1.74
CA GLY A 157 -12.35 -9.26 3.16
C GLY A 157 -11.59 -8.30 4.07
N ILE A 158 -10.31 -8.01 3.80
CA ILE A 158 -9.52 -7.05 4.59
C ILE A 158 -9.99 -5.61 4.35
N VAL A 159 -10.32 -5.23 3.12
CA VAL A 159 -10.89 -3.91 2.83
C VAL A 159 -12.23 -3.74 3.53
N LEU A 160 -13.11 -4.76 3.45
CA LEU A 160 -14.38 -4.76 4.15
C LEU A 160 -14.22 -4.76 5.67
N LEU A 161 -13.23 -5.48 6.23
CA LEU A 161 -12.87 -5.44 7.65
C LEU A 161 -12.36 -4.07 8.11
N GLY A 162 -11.81 -3.26 7.21
CA GLY A 162 -11.47 -1.87 7.48
C GLY A 162 -12.69 -1.03 7.90
N VAL A 163 -13.88 -1.33 7.38
CA VAL A 163 -15.14 -0.63 7.71
C VAL A 163 -15.60 -0.87 9.16
N PRO A 164 -15.81 -2.12 9.64
CA PRO A 164 -16.18 -2.38 11.03
C PRO A 164 -15.06 -2.00 11.98
N VAL A 165 -13.77 -2.15 11.63
CA VAL A 165 -12.67 -1.69 12.49
C VAL A 165 -12.72 -0.17 12.68
N TYR A 166 -12.94 0.59 11.60
CA TYR A 166 -13.15 2.04 11.66
C TYR A 166 -14.35 2.40 12.55
N TYR A 167 -15.49 1.74 12.38
CA TYR A 167 -16.69 2.00 13.19
C TYR A 167 -16.54 1.60 14.66
N ILE A 168 -15.88 0.48 14.96
CA ILE A 168 -15.63 0.02 16.34
C ILE A 168 -14.73 1.01 17.08
N TRP A 169 -13.66 1.48 16.43
CA TRP A 169 -12.75 2.45 17.02
C TRP A 169 -13.40 3.84 17.16
N ARG A 170 -14.19 4.26 16.18
CA ARG A 170 -15.00 5.49 16.26
C ARG A 170 -16.08 5.41 17.34
N LYS A 171 -16.71 4.24 17.55
CA LYS A 171 -17.77 4.03 18.55
C LYS A 171 -17.22 3.89 19.97
N LYS A 172 -15.98 3.41 20.13
CA LYS A 172 -15.26 3.43 21.42
C LYS A 172 -15.01 4.86 21.92
N GLU A 173 -15.20 5.87 21.07
CA GLU A 173 -15.15 7.29 21.39
C GLU A 173 -16.54 7.95 21.38
N GLY A 174 -17.59 7.21 21.73
CA GLY A 174 -18.86 7.78 22.16
C GLY A 174 -18.70 8.60 23.44
N SER A 175 -18.19 9.83 23.31
CA SER A 175 -18.51 11.07 24.05
C SER A 175 -17.29 12.01 24.05
N PRO A 176 -17.23 13.00 23.15
CA PRO A 176 -16.66 14.29 23.52
C PRO A 176 -17.73 15.04 24.33
N ALA A 177 -17.51 15.17 25.64
CA ALA A 177 -17.99 16.31 26.41
C ALA A 177 -17.01 17.47 26.22
#